data_AF-A0A3D0V7M4-F1
#
_entry.id   AF-A0A3D0V7M4-F1
#
_cell.length_a   1.000
_cell.length_b   1.000
_cell.length_c   1.000
_cell.angle_alpha   90.00
_cell.angle_beta   90.00
_cell.angle_gamma   90.00
#
_symmetry.space_group_name_H-M   'P 1'
#
loop_
_entity.id
_entity.type
_entity.pdbx_description
1 polymer ?
#
loop_
_entity_poly.entity_id
_entity_poly.type
_entity_poly.pdbx_seq_one_letter_code
_entity_poly.pdbx_strand_id
1 'polypeptide(L)'
;MKIYSAETWAMDELHGQVTDAGRRSLVVPAADTKRAVLETFGEVLAFPEHYGVNLDALNDSLHDFADSIADSGKAPVTVLWEVAGAFRGNSSFGIMCEILQDAESYAGNDLAVVAVLL
;
A
#
# COMPACT_ATOMS: atom_id res chain seq x y z
N MET A 1 -9.21 0.11 4.28
CA MET A 1 -8.56 0.94 3.25
C MET A 1 -9.37 2.18 2.97
N LYS A 2 -8.69 3.32 2.80
CA LYS A 2 -9.28 4.59 2.36
C LYS A 2 -8.84 4.92 0.93
N ILE A 3 -9.66 5.66 0.19
CA ILE A 3 -9.33 6.13 -1.16
C ILE A 3 -9.58 7.64 -1.23
N TYR A 4 -8.57 8.39 -1.64
CA TYR A 4 -8.58 9.84 -1.76
C TYR A 4 -8.26 10.28 -3.19
N SER A 5 -8.72 11.48 -3.56
CA SER A 5 -8.32 12.15 -4.81
C SER A 5 -7.18 13.12 -4.53
N ALA A 6 -6.16 13.15 -5.39
CA ALA A 6 -5.08 14.14 -5.34
C ALA A 6 -5.58 15.58 -5.61
N GLU A 7 -6.77 15.75 -6.19
CA GLU A 7 -7.43 17.06 -6.31
C GLU A 7 -7.89 17.61 -4.95
N THR A 8 -8.04 16.74 -3.95
CA THR A 8 -8.55 17.10 -2.61
C THR A 8 -7.46 17.06 -1.55
N TRP A 9 -6.48 16.17 -1.66
CA TRP A 9 -5.45 15.94 -0.65
C TRP A 9 -4.06 15.99 -1.27
N ALA A 10 -3.20 16.86 -0.76
CA ALA A 10 -1.78 16.85 -1.13
C ALA A 10 -1.03 15.76 -0.36
N MET A 11 -0.03 15.14 -0.99
CA MET A 11 0.79 14.10 -0.35
C MET A 11 1.46 14.59 0.94
N ASP A 12 1.96 15.84 0.96
CA ASP A 12 2.56 16.45 2.16
C ASP A 12 1.59 16.52 3.34
N GLU A 13 0.30 16.80 3.07
CA GLU A 13 -0.73 16.84 4.10
C GLU A 13 -1.06 15.44 4.64
N LEU A 14 -1.09 14.43 3.75
CA LEU A 14 -1.28 13.03 4.14
C LEU A 14 -0.10 12.54 4.99
N HIS A 15 1.14 12.90 4.63
CA HIS A 15 2.32 12.62 5.47
C HIS A 15 2.23 13.27 6.84
N GLY A 16 1.77 14.53 6.90
CA GLY A 16 1.50 15.24 8.15
C GLY A 16 0.53 14.47 9.04
N GLN A 17 -0.61 14.04 8.49
CA GLN A 17 -1.62 13.27 9.25
C GLN A 17 -1.09 11.92 9.73
N VAL A 18 -0.31 11.21 8.90
CA VAL A 18 0.30 9.93 9.30
C VAL A 18 1.26 10.15 10.47
N THR A 19 2.07 11.20 10.41
CA THR A 19 3.04 11.56 11.45
C THR A 19 2.35 12.00 12.74
N ASP A 20 1.33 12.86 12.64
CA ASP A 20 0.54 13.32 13.78
C ASP A 20 -0.22 12.18 14.49
N ALA A 21 -0.58 11.13 13.73
CA ALA A 21 -1.15 9.90 14.28
C ALA A 21 -0.09 8.97 14.93
N GLY A 22 1.19 9.36 14.95
CA GLY A 22 2.29 8.57 15.50
C GLY A 22 2.65 7.34 14.64
N ARG A 23 2.31 7.35 13.36
CA ARG A 23 2.54 6.23 12.42
C ARG A 23 3.71 6.54 11.49
N ARG A 24 4.31 5.49 10.94
CA ARG A 24 5.32 5.59 9.86
C ARG A 24 4.61 5.63 8.52
N SER A 25 5.09 6.45 7.58
CA SER A 25 4.60 6.47 6.20
C SER A 25 5.54 5.68 5.28
N LEU A 26 4.96 4.88 4.38
CA LEU A 26 5.64 4.29 3.23
C LEU A 26 4.88 4.71 1.97
N VAL A 27 5.59 5.27 0.99
CA VAL A 27 4.96 5.76 -0.25
C VAL A 27 5.25 4.79 -1.37
N VAL A 28 4.18 4.24 -1.94
CA VAL A 28 4.22 3.41 -3.16
C VAL A 28 3.89 4.34 -4.33
N PRO A 29 4.87 4.74 -5.15
CA PRO A 29 4.64 5.68 -6.25
C PRO A 29 3.77 5.08 -7.35
N ALA A 30 3.15 5.97 -8.13
CA ALA A 30 2.27 5.56 -9.21
C ALA A 30 3.02 4.83 -10.33
N ALA A 31 2.37 3.80 -10.87
CA ALA A 31 2.85 3.05 -12.03
C ALA A 31 1.69 2.70 -12.97
N ASP A 32 1.96 2.64 -14.28
CA ASP A 32 0.92 2.58 -15.31
C ASP A 32 0.42 1.17 -15.61
N THR A 33 1.17 0.14 -15.24
CA THR A 33 0.84 -1.26 -15.57
C THR A 33 0.73 -2.11 -14.32
N LYS A 34 -0.12 -3.14 -14.35
CA LYS A 34 -0.26 -4.13 -13.26
C LYS A 34 1.10 -4.65 -12.79
N ARG A 35 1.96 -5.05 -13.73
CA ARG A 35 3.28 -5.59 -13.41
C ARG A 35 4.14 -4.55 -12.68
N ALA A 36 4.21 -3.34 -13.22
CA ALA A 36 5.00 -2.27 -12.61
C ALA A 36 4.48 -1.91 -11.22
N VAL A 37 3.16 -1.84 -11.01
CA VAL A 37 2.57 -1.62 -9.68
C VAL A 37 3.02 -2.73 -8.70
N LEU A 38 2.94 -4.00 -9.10
CA LEU A 38 3.39 -5.12 -8.27
C LEU A 38 4.88 -5.03 -7.92
N GLU A 39 5.73 -4.71 -8.90
CA GLU A 39 7.17 -4.49 -8.70
C GLU A 39 7.40 -3.35 -7.70
N THR A 40 6.72 -2.20 -7.86
CA THR A 40 6.83 -1.07 -6.94
C THR A 40 6.43 -1.43 -5.50
N PHE A 41 5.35 -2.20 -5.31
CA PHE A 41 4.99 -2.70 -3.98
C PHE A 41 6.09 -3.56 -3.38
N GLY A 42 6.64 -4.50 -4.17
CA GLY A 42 7.73 -5.36 -3.75
C GLY A 42 8.97 -4.60 -3.31
N GLU A 43 9.36 -3.57 -4.08
CA GLU A 43 10.52 -2.74 -3.76
C GLU A 43 10.31 -1.89 -2.50
N VAL A 44 9.19 -1.16 -2.43
CA VAL A 44 8.92 -0.21 -1.33
C VAL A 44 8.70 -0.91 0.00
N LEU A 45 8.01 -2.06 -0.03
CA LEU A 45 7.75 -2.85 1.18
C LEU A 45 8.86 -3.85 1.50
N ALA A 46 9.93 -3.86 0.68
CA ALA A 46 11.07 -4.76 0.81
C ALA A 46 10.67 -6.24 0.87
N PHE A 47 9.79 -6.66 -0.03
CA PHE A 47 9.43 -8.07 -0.20
C PHE A 47 10.66 -8.91 -0.62
N PRO A 48 10.65 -10.23 -0.38
CA PRO A 48 11.79 -11.09 -0.69
C PRO A 48 12.17 -11.09 -2.18
N GLU A 49 13.44 -11.39 -2.48
CA GLU A 49 13.95 -11.44 -3.88
C GLU A 49 13.16 -12.42 -4.78
N HIS A 50 12.58 -13.46 -4.19
CA HIS A 50 11.75 -14.44 -4.89
C HIS A 50 10.26 -14.04 -4.98
N TYR A 51 9.93 -12.76 -4.71
CA TYR A 51 8.59 -12.21 -4.88
C TYR A 51 8.09 -12.46 -6.31
N GLY A 52 6.99 -13.21 -6.44
CA GLY A 52 6.53 -13.74 -7.73
C GLY A 52 5.87 -12.73 -8.68
N VAL A 53 5.83 -11.43 -8.34
CA VAL A 53 5.25 -10.33 -9.13
C VAL A 53 3.88 -10.68 -9.73
N ASN A 54 2.99 -11.17 -8.87
CA ASN A 54 1.61 -11.51 -9.21
C ASN A 54 0.68 -11.22 -8.01
N LEU A 55 -0.64 -11.36 -8.20
CA LEU A 55 -1.62 -10.97 -7.18
C LEU A 55 -1.60 -11.89 -5.96
N ASP A 56 -1.37 -13.20 -6.15
CA ASP A 56 -1.27 -14.15 -5.03
C ASP A 56 -0.01 -13.86 -4.23
N ALA A 57 1.12 -13.67 -4.91
CA ALA A 57 2.38 -13.29 -4.27
C ALA A 57 2.26 -11.96 -3.52
N LEU A 58 1.52 -10.98 -4.05
CA LEU A 58 1.23 -9.73 -3.34
C LEU A 58 0.46 -10.00 -2.05
N ASN A 59 -0.60 -10.81 -2.12
CA ASN A 59 -1.42 -11.14 -0.96
C ASN A 59 -0.59 -11.80 0.15
N ASP A 60 0.19 -12.82 -0.21
CA ASP A 60 1.03 -13.56 0.75
C ASP A 60 2.08 -12.64 1.38
N SER A 61 2.77 -11.84 0.55
CA SER A 61 3.82 -10.96 1.04
C SER A 61 3.29 -9.82 1.91
N LEU A 62 2.04 -9.37 1.70
CA LEU A 62 1.40 -8.37 2.55
C LEU A 62 1.05 -8.92 3.93
N HIS A 63 0.66 -10.20 4.03
CA HIS A 63 0.44 -10.86 5.32
C HIS A 63 1.75 -11.03 6.08
N ASP A 64 2.81 -11.49 5.41
CA ASP A 64 4.16 -11.56 6.00
C ASP A 64 4.65 -10.18 6.46
N PHE A 65 4.39 -9.15 5.66
CA PHE A 65 4.72 -7.77 6.01
C PHE A 65 3.93 -7.28 7.22
N ALA A 66 2.63 -7.57 7.31
CA ALA A 66 1.80 -7.24 8.46
C ALA A 66 2.31 -7.89 9.74
N ASP A 67 2.62 -9.19 9.70
CA ASP A 67 3.22 -9.93 10.82
C ASP A 67 4.55 -9.29 11.24
N SER A 68 5.39 -8.92 10.28
CA SER A 68 6.67 -8.26 10.57
C SER A 68 6.53 -6.91 11.28
N ILE A 69 5.45 -6.15 11.01
CA ILE A 69 5.18 -4.90 11.71
C ILE A 69 4.84 -5.19 13.17
N ALA A 70 3.91 -6.11 13.40
CA ALA A 70 3.46 -6.49 14.74
C ALA A 70 4.64 -6.99 15.60
N ASP A 71 5.50 -7.84 15.03
CA ASP A 71 6.67 -8.41 15.72
C ASP A 71 7.80 -7.40 15.96
N SER A 72 7.87 -6.33 15.16
CA SER A 72 8.96 -5.35 15.26
C SER A 72 8.92 -4.48 16.51
N GLY A 73 7.76 -4.36 17.17
CA GLY A 73 7.52 -3.40 18.26
C GLY A 73 7.69 -1.93 17.86
N LYS A 74 7.82 -1.64 16.56
CA LYS A 74 7.92 -0.27 16.02
C LYS A 74 6.52 0.34 15.87
N ALA A 75 6.48 1.65 15.64
CA ALA A 75 5.23 2.34 15.35
C ALA A 75 4.48 1.69 14.15
N PRO A 76 3.14 1.66 14.17
CA PRO A 76 2.32 1.21 13.06
C PRO A 76 2.64 1.90 11.73
N VAL A 77 2.30 1.27 10.62
CA VAL A 77 2.59 1.76 9.27
C VAL A 77 1.30 2.22 8.58
N THR A 78 1.40 3.32 7.84
CA THR A 78 0.43 3.68 6.81
C THR A 78 1.12 3.63 5.45
N VAL A 79 0.61 2.81 4.55
CA VAL A 79 1.01 2.79 3.14
C VAL A 79 0.18 3.82 2.38
N LEU A 80 0.85 4.78 1.77
CA LEU A 80 0.27 5.76 0.86
C LEU A 80 0.57 5.31 -0.57
N TRP A 81 -0.44 4.81 -1.26
CA TRP A 81 -0.29 4.28 -2.62
C TRP A 81 -0.84 5.28 -3.64
N GLU A 82 0.04 5.84 -4.47
CA GLU A 82 -0.36 6.68 -5.59
C GLU A 82 -0.85 5.81 -6.75
N VAL A 83 -2.00 6.15 -7.30
CA VAL A 83 -2.66 5.38 -8.37
C VAL A 83 -2.72 6.22 -9.63
N ALA A 84 -1.93 5.83 -10.64
CA ALA A 84 -1.98 6.45 -11.96
C ALA A 84 -3.37 6.24 -12.59
N GLY A 85 -3.90 7.28 -13.24
CA GLY A 85 -5.16 7.19 -13.99
C GLY A 85 -5.17 6.08 -15.05
N ALA A 86 -4.03 5.81 -15.69
CA ALA A 86 -3.87 4.70 -16.65
C ALA A 86 -4.09 3.32 -16.00
N PHE A 87 -3.58 3.12 -14.78
CA PHE A 87 -3.76 1.87 -14.05
C PHE A 87 -5.15 1.73 -13.43
N ARG A 88 -5.76 2.84 -12.97
CA ARG A 88 -7.11 2.85 -12.37
C ARG A 88 -8.17 2.21 -13.26
N GLY A 89 -8.04 2.32 -14.58
CA GLY A 89 -8.96 1.70 -15.55
C GLY A 89 -8.77 0.20 -15.75
N ASN A 90 -7.73 -0.42 -15.18
CA ASN A 90 -7.45 -1.84 -15.29
C ASN A 90 -8.32 -2.64 -14.30
N SER A 91 -8.81 -3.81 -14.70
CA SER A 91 -9.58 -4.70 -13.80
C SER A 91 -8.80 -5.14 -12.56
N SER A 92 -7.47 -5.15 -12.65
CA SER A 92 -6.59 -5.49 -11.52
C SER A 92 -6.60 -4.45 -10.41
N PHE A 93 -6.99 -3.20 -10.69
CA PHE A 93 -7.06 -2.16 -9.65
C PHE A 93 -8.03 -2.56 -8.53
N GLY A 94 -9.23 -3.02 -8.88
CA GLY A 94 -10.21 -3.49 -7.90
C GLY A 94 -9.69 -4.67 -7.06
N ILE A 95 -9.06 -5.64 -7.71
CA ILE A 95 -8.50 -6.82 -7.03
C ILE A 95 -7.37 -6.41 -6.07
N MET A 96 -6.52 -5.46 -6.46
CA MET A 96 -5.48 -4.95 -5.57
C MET A 96 -6.05 -4.19 -4.37
N CYS A 97 -7.12 -3.42 -4.55
CA CYS A 97 -7.82 -2.80 -3.42
C CYS A 97 -8.39 -3.84 -2.45
N GLU A 98 -8.95 -4.94 -2.96
CA GLU A 98 -9.45 -6.05 -2.12
C GLU A 98 -8.32 -6.70 -1.32
N ILE A 99 -7.19 -7.02 -1.97
CA ILE A 99 -6.00 -7.59 -1.31
C ILE A 99 -5.43 -6.64 -0.25
N LEU A 100 -5.32 -5.34 -0.55
CA LEU A 100 -4.80 -4.35 0.39
C LEU A 100 -5.76 -4.13 1.58
N GLN A 101 -7.07 -4.19 1.33
CA GLN A 101 -8.07 -4.13 2.38
C GLN A 101 -8.03 -5.38 3.27
N ASP A 102 -7.81 -6.56 2.70
CA ASP A 102 -7.65 -7.80 3.45
C ASP A 102 -6.41 -7.73 4.36
N ALA A 103 -5.26 -7.31 3.82
CA ALA A 103 -4.03 -7.12 4.60
C ALA A 103 -4.19 -6.08 5.73
N GLU A 104 -4.89 -4.96 5.48
CA GLU A 104 -5.22 -3.97 6.51
C GLU A 104 -6.14 -4.58 7.59
N SER A 105 -7.13 -5.38 7.19
CA SER A 105 -8.02 -6.06 8.13
C SER A 105 -7.28 -7.09 8.98
N TYR A 106 -6.36 -7.85 8.37
CA TYR A 106 -5.53 -8.84 9.04
C TYR A 106 -4.61 -8.19 10.08
N ALA A 107 -3.94 -7.10 9.74
CA ALA A 107 -3.02 -6.38 10.62
C ALA A 107 -3.70 -5.58 11.74
N GLY A 108 -5.02 -5.38 11.68
CA GLY A 108 -5.76 -4.57 12.64
C GLY A 108 -5.29 -3.11 12.66
N ASN A 109 -4.65 -2.69 13.76
CA ASN A 109 -4.17 -1.31 13.91
C ASN A 109 -2.76 -1.10 13.37
N ASP A 110 -2.03 -2.17 13.04
CA ASP A 110 -0.60 -2.11 12.73
C ASP A 110 -0.33 -1.68 11.29
N LEU A 111 -1.25 -1.95 10.37
CA LEU A 111 -1.20 -1.50 8.97
C LEU A 111 -2.46 -0.69 8.63
N ALA A 112 -2.28 0.37 7.86
CA ALA A 112 -3.36 1.09 7.20
C ALA A 112 -2.97 1.35 5.76
N VAL A 113 -3.92 1.31 4.83
CA VAL A 113 -3.66 1.62 3.42
C VAL A 113 -4.55 2.77 2.96
N VAL A 114 -3.92 3.74 2.29
CA VAL A 114 -4.59 4.86 1.64
C VAL A 114 -4.19 4.88 0.17
N ALA A 115 -5.14 4.71 -0.74
CA ALA A 115 -4.91 5.00 -2.14
C ALA A 115 -5.15 6.49 -2.44
N VAL A 116 -4.26 7.09 -3.23
CA VAL A 116 -4.34 8.47 -3.69
C VAL A 116 -4.43 8.45 -5.21
N LEU A 117 -5.60 8.80 -5.73
CA LEU A 117 -5.90 8.78 -7.16
C LEU A 117 -5.33 10.05 -7.81
N LEU A 118 -4.41 9.88 -8.75
CA LEU A 118 -3.79 10.95 -9.54
C LEU A 118 -4.64 11.34 -10.76
#